data_AF-C6ZKJ1-F1
#
_entry.id   AF-C6ZKJ1-F1
#
_cell.length_a   1.000
_cell.length_b   1.000
_cell.length_c   1.000
_cell.angle_alpha   90.00
_cell.angle_beta   90.00
_cell.angle_gamma   90.00
#
_symmetry.space_group_name_H-M   'P 1'
#
loop_
_entity.id
_entity.type
_entity.pdbx_description
1 polymer ?
#
loop_
_entity_poly.entity_id
_entity_poly.type
_entity_poly.pdbx_seq_one_letter_code
_entity_poly.pdbx_strand_id
1 'polypeptide(L)'
;MQVFQKSLLQAQDILNQNRVLINEINQNHESKMPDNLSRNVGLIKELNSNIRRVVDLYADISSSFTKSQEASSEGDSSGTLKSDGKVNQKRIRSG
;
A
#
# COMPACT_ATOMS: atom_id res chain seq x y z
N MET A 1 -6.37 10.31 2.03
CA MET A 1 -6.06 9.98 3.44
C MET A 1 -7.09 9.06 4.12
N GLN A 2 -8.41 9.33 4.09
CA GLN A 2 -9.38 8.48 4.81
C GLN A 2 -9.45 7.01 4.34
N VAL A 3 -9.29 6.75 3.04
CA VAL A 3 -9.30 5.37 2.50
C VAL A 3 -8.13 4.56 3.05
N PHE A 4 -6.93 5.17 3.14
CA PHE A 4 -5.73 4.54 3.70
C PHE A 4 -5.95 4.07 5.15
N GLN A 5 -6.49 4.94 6.01
CA GLN A 5 -6.73 4.60 7.41
C GLN A 5 -7.77 3.47 7.55
N LYS A 6 -8.83 3.48 6.73
CA LYS A 6 -9.84 2.42 6.72
C LYS A 6 -9.25 1.07 6.31
N SER A 7 -8.46 1.03 5.23
CA SER A 7 -7.81 -0.21 4.77
C SER A 7 -6.84 -0.78 5.82
N LEU A 8 -6.14 0.09 6.55
CA LEU A 8 -5.21 -0.34 7.60
C LEU A 8 -5.94 -0.93 8.81
N LEU A 9 -7.05 -0.31 9.24
CA LEU A 9 -7.91 -0.87 10.29
C LEU A 9 -8.49 -2.23 9.87
N GLN A 10 -8.95 -2.34 8.62
CA GLN A 10 -9.47 -3.59 8.09
C GLN A 10 -8.42 -4.70 8.05
N ALA A 11 -7.19 -4.39 7.64
CA ALA A 11 -6.09 -5.36 7.68
C ALA A 11 -5.81 -5.82 9.13
N GLN A 12 -5.81 -4.87 10.07
CA GLN A 12 -5.61 -5.18 11.50
C GLN A 12 -6.72 -6.10 12.05
N ASP A 13 -7.98 -5.85 11.70
CA ASP A 13 -9.11 -6.69 12.14
C ASP A 13 -8.98 -8.12 11.60
N ILE A 14 -8.58 -8.28 10.33
CA ILE A 14 -8.36 -9.60 9.73
C ILE A 14 -7.19 -10.32 10.42
N LEU A 15 -6.10 -9.61 10.74
CA LEU A 15 -4.96 -10.19 11.46
C LEU A 15 -5.34 -10.61 12.90
N ASN A 16 -6.20 -9.83 13.56
CA ASN A 16 -6.75 -10.22 14.86
C ASN A 16 -7.59 -11.49 14.77
N GLN A 17 -8.40 -11.64 13.72
CA GLN A 17 -9.14 -12.86 13.45
C GLN A 17 -8.20 -14.05 13.19
N ASN A 18 -7.11 -13.86 12.43
CA ASN A 18 -6.10 -14.90 12.22
C ASN A 18 -5.49 -15.38 13.54
N ARG A 19 -5.25 -14.49 14.50
CA ARG A 19 -4.76 -14.87 15.82
C ARG A 19 -5.73 -15.81 16.55
N VAL A 20 -7.04 -15.53 16.48
CA VAL A 20 -8.08 -16.39 17.05
C VAL A 20 -8.12 -17.75 16.35
N LEU A 21 -8.09 -17.76 15.01
CA LEU A 21 -8.08 -18.99 14.21
C LEU A 21 -6.86 -19.87 14.54
N ILE A 22 -5.66 -19.29 14.65
CA ILE A 22 -4.43 -20.01 15.00
C ILE A 22 -4.56 -20.65 16.38
N ASN A 23 -5.11 -19.92 17.36
CA ASN A 23 -5.32 -20.47 18.70
C ASN A 23 -6.29 -21.66 18.67
N GLU A 24 -7.39 -21.58 17.93
CA GLU A 24 -8.34 -22.68 17.80
C GLU A 24 -7.72 -23.88 17.07
N ILE A 25 -6.97 -23.64 16.00
CA ILE A 25 -6.24 -24.68 15.26
C ILE A 25 -5.29 -25.43 16.20
N ASN A 26 -4.54 -24.70 17.03
CA ASN A 26 -3.62 -25.27 18.01
C ASN A 26 -4.36 -26.11 19.07
N GLN A 27 -5.45 -25.59 19.64
CA GLN A 27 -6.27 -26.33 20.61
C GLN A 27 -6.83 -27.63 20.01
N ASN A 28 -7.33 -27.56 18.78
CA ASN A 28 -7.82 -28.73 18.06
C ASN A 28 -6.70 -29.76 17.86
N HIS A 29 -5.48 -29.31 17.51
CA HIS A 29 -4.31 -30.18 17.34
C HIS A 29 -3.89 -30.84 18.66
N GLU A 30 -3.84 -30.08 19.75
CA GLU A 30 -3.50 -30.57 21.10
C GLU A 30 -4.51 -31.60 21.60
N SER A 31 -5.80 -31.43 21.30
CA SER A 31 -6.86 -32.36 21.69
C SER A 31 -6.73 -33.75 21.04
N LYS A 32 -6.05 -33.84 19.88
CA LYS A 32 -5.89 -35.07 19.06
C LYS A 32 -7.20 -35.77 18.67
N MET A 33 -8.35 -35.13 18.86
CA MET A 33 -9.64 -35.68 18.46
C MET A 33 -9.79 -35.63 16.94
N PRO A 34 -10.11 -36.76 16.26
CA PRO A 34 -10.21 -36.80 14.81
C PRO A 34 -11.15 -35.74 14.21
N ASP A 35 -12.29 -35.50 14.84
CA ASP A 35 -13.26 -34.50 14.39
C ASP A 35 -12.71 -33.07 14.45
N ASN A 36 -11.92 -32.74 15.47
CA ASN A 36 -11.28 -31.44 15.63
C ASN A 36 -10.16 -31.25 14.59
N LEU A 37 -9.39 -32.30 14.31
CA LEU A 37 -8.39 -32.28 13.25
C LEU A 37 -9.04 -32.09 11.87
N SER A 38 -10.21 -32.68 11.63
CA SER A 38 -10.98 -32.44 10.41
C SER A 38 -11.45 -30.98 10.31
N ARG A 39 -11.91 -30.39 11.43
CA ARG A 39 -12.28 -28.97 11.50
C ARG A 39 -11.10 -28.04 11.18
N ASN A 40 -9.87 -28.40 11.57
CA ASN A 40 -8.67 -27.61 11.24
C ASN A 40 -8.48 -27.37 9.75
N VAL A 41 -8.92 -28.30 8.89
CA VAL A 41 -8.85 -28.11 7.44
C VAL A 41 -9.67 -26.90 6.99
N GLY A 42 -10.84 -26.69 7.59
CA GLY A 42 -11.69 -25.53 7.34
C GLY A 42 -11.07 -24.24 7.88
N LEU A 43 -10.60 -24.27 9.13
CA LEU A 43 -9.98 -23.10 9.78
C LEU A 43 -8.72 -22.65 9.05
N ILE A 44 -7.89 -23.58 8.58
CA ILE A 44 -6.68 -23.25 7.78
C ILE A 44 -7.07 -22.64 6.42
N LYS A 45 -8.15 -23.12 5.78
CA LYS A 45 -8.66 -22.50 4.55
C LYS A 45 -9.11 -21.06 4.79
N GLU A 46 -9.80 -20.80 5.90
CA GLU A 46 -10.22 -19.45 6.29
C GLU A 46 -9.00 -18.56 6.57
N LEU A 47 -8.03 -19.05 7.34
CA LEU A 47 -6.77 -18.35 7.61
C LEU A 47 -6.04 -17.99 6.32
N ASN A 48 -5.93 -18.93 5.38
CA ASN A 48 -5.30 -18.67 4.07
C ASN A 48 -6.06 -17.64 3.24
N SER A 49 -7.40 -17.65 3.30
CA SER A 49 -8.24 -16.64 2.65
C SER A 49 -7.99 -15.25 3.24
N ASN A 50 -7.91 -15.16 4.57
CA ASN A 50 -7.61 -13.93 5.28
C ASN A 50 -6.23 -13.37 4.93
N ILE A 51 -5.20 -14.23 4.83
CA ILE A 51 -3.86 -13.80 4.40
C ILE A 51 -3.88 -13.20 3.00
N ARG A 52 -4.59 -13.81 2.04
CA ARG A 52 -4.73 -13.24 0.68
C ARG A 52 -5.37 -11.85 0.72
N ARG A 53 -6.45 -11.70 1.48
CA ARG A 53 -7.14 -10.40 1.65
C ARG A 53 -6.24 -9.33 2.26
N VAL A 54 -5.42 -9.71 3.25
CA VAL A 54 -4.45 -8.78 3.85
C VAL A 54 -3.39 -8.35 2.84
N VAL A 55 -2.89 -9.28 2.02
CA VAL A 55 -1.95 -8.95 0.93
C VAL A 55 -2.57 -7.96 -0.06
N ASP A 56 -3.81 -8.21 -0.49
CA ASP A 56 -4.52 -7.31 -1.41
C ASP A 56 -4.71 -5.91 -0.81
N LEU A 57 -5.12 -5.82 0.46
CA LEU A 57 -5.27 -4.54 1.16
C LEU A 57 -3.95 -3.76 1.22
N TYR A 58 -2.83 -4.43 1.49
CA TYR A 58 -1.52 -3.76 1.51
C TYR A 58 -1.05 -3.34 0.12
N ALA A 59 -1.34 -4.12 -0.92
CA ALA A 59 -1.05 -3.73 -2.31
C ALA A 59 -1.84 -2.47 -2.71
N ASP A 60 -3.13 -2.41 -2.35
CA ASP A 60 -3.97 -1.24 -2.58
C ASP A 60 -3.48 -0.02 -1.80
N ILE A 61 -3.11 -0.20 -0.53
CA ILE A 61 -2.50 0.85 0.29
C ILE A 61 -1.22 1.38 -0.38
N SER A 62 -0.30 0.49 -0.73
CA SER A 62 0.99 0.86 -1.34
C SER A 62 0.80 1.63 -2.64
N SER A 63 -0.05 1.13 -3.54
CA SER A 63 -0.32 1.79 -4.82
C SER A 63 -1.01 3.15 -4.64
N SER A 64 -1.93 3.28 -3.69
CA SER A 64 -2.60 4.55 -3.39
C SER A 64 -1.64 5.60 -2.81
N PHE A 65 -0.67 5.15 -2.00
CA PHE A 65 0.35 6.01 -1.43
C PHE A 65 1.28 6.57 -2.51
N THR A 66 1.83 5.72 -3.39
CA THR A 66 2.70 6.13 -4.50
C THR A 66 2.00 7.14 -5.42
N LYS A 67 0.75 6.88 -5.82
CA LYS A 67 -0.05 7.82 -6.64
C LYS A 67 -0.24 9.18 -5.97
N SER A 68 -0.48 9.19 -4.66
CA SER A 68 -0.65 10.45 -3.92
C SER A 68 0.64 11.27 -3.84
N GLN A 69 1.80 10.61 -3.83
CA GLN A 69 3.11 11.25 -3.82
C GLN A 69 3.47 11.84 -5.20
N GLU A 70 3.20 11.10 -6.28
CA GLU A 70 3.41 11.57 -7.65
C GLU A 70 2.56 12.81 -7.97
N ALA A 71 1.28 12.80 -7.59
CA ALA A 71 0.37 13.95 -7.75
C ALA A 71 0.83 15.20 -6.97
N SER A 72 1.63 15.03 -5.91
CA SER A 72 2.19 16.15 -5.15
C SER A 72 3.46 16.74 -5.80
N SER A 73 4.08 16.05 -6.77
CA SER A 73 5.34 16.45 -7.40
C SER A 73 5.17 17.19 -8.73
N GLU A 74 4.00 17.11 -9.38
CA GLU A 74 3.77 17.72 -10.71
C GLU A 74 3.50 19.24 -10.68
N GLY A 75 3.64 19.90 -9.52
CA GLY A 75 3.30 21.31 -9.32
C GLY A 75 4.41 22.34 -9.54
N ASP A 76 5.69 21.96 -9.73
CA ASP A 76 6.80 22.93 -9.71
C ASP A 76 7.67 22.96 -10.98
N SER A 77 7.14 22.50 -12.11
CA SER A 77 7.78 22.74 -13.42
C SER A 77 6.81 23.42 -14.38
N SER A 78 6.31 24.59 -13.98
CA SER A 78 5.80 25.56 -14.94
C SER A 78 6.98 26.18 -15.69
N GLY A 79 7.40 25.52 -16.75
CA GLY A 79 8.22 26.14 -17.77
C GLY A 79 7.45 27.29 -18.41
N THR A 80 8.00 28.51 -18.33
CA THR A 80 7.62 29.70 -19.12
C THR A 80 8.47 30.89 -18.61
N LEU A 81 9.22 31.73 -19.36
CA LEU A 81 9.43 31.99 -20.79
C LEU A 81 10.75 32.80 -20.96
N LYS A 82 11.46 32.54 -22.07
CA LYS A 82 12.19 33.50 -22.94
C LYS A 82 13.23 34.44 -22.29
N SER A 83 14.50 34.10 -22.44
CA SER A 83 15.61 35.06 -22.41
C SER A 83 15.58 35.93 -23.69
N ASP A 84 14.97 37.12 -23.59
CA ASP A 84 15.02 38.13 -24.65
C ASP A 84 16.44 38.73 -24.73
N GLY A 85 17.30 38.06 -25.49
CA GLY A 85 18.63 38.54 -25.86
C GLY A 85 18.55 39.54 -27.02
N LYS A 86 18.19 40.80 -26.74
CA LYS A 86 18.35 41.89 -27.72
C LYS A 86 18.64 43.23 -27.06
N VAL A 87 19.92 43.54 -26.87
CA VAL A 87 20.41 44.92 -26.83
C VAL A 87 21.52 45.08 -27.87
N ASN A 88 21.14 45.71 -28.98
CA ASN A 88 22.05 46.35 -29.91
C ASN A 88 22.76 47.50 -29.20
N GLN A 89 24.09 47.46 -29.06
CA GLN A 89 24.91 48.68 -29.00
C GLN A 89 26.16 48.56 -29.89
N LYS A 90 26.01 49.19 -31.07
CA LYS A 90 26.97 49.89 -31.94
C LYS A 90 28.49 49.68 -31.73
N ARG A 91 29.11 49.19 -32.82
CA ARG A 91 30.45 49.50 -33.36
C ARG A 91 31.18 50.68 -32.71
N ILE A 92 32.44 50.47 -32.30
CA ILE A 92 33.58 51.37 -32.58
C ILE A 92 34.81 50.51 -32.93
N ARG A 93 35.46 50.82 -34.06
CA ARG A 93 36.73 50.26 -34.52
C ARG A 93 37.91 51.13 -34.03
N SER A 94 39.09 50.51 -34.03
CA SER A 94 40.40 51.03 -34.49
C SER A 94 41.44 51.28 -33.40
N GLY A 95 42.65 50.80 -33.67
CA GLY A 95 43.90 51.14 -32.98
C GLY A 95 44.75 49.93 -32.72
#